data_AF-A0A7G7KS76-F1
#
_entry.id   AF-A0A7G7KS76-F1
#
_cell.length_a   1.000
_cell.length_b   1.000
_cell.length_c   1.000
_cell.angle_alpha   90.00
_cell.angle_beta   90.00
_cell.angle_gamma   90.00
#
_symmetry.space_group_name_H-M   'P 1'
#
loop_
_entity.id
_entity.type
_entity.pdbx_description
1 polymer ?
#
loop_
_entity_poly.entity_id
_entity_poly.type
_entity_poly.pdbx_seq_one_letter_code
_entity_poly.pdbx_strand_id
1 'polypeptide(L)' 'MIVGEVFLESVSTGVITAEEIAWITAKQSQFDRQEEAMALKLGRLLDEGVIQIGCRMLGEHAASA' A
#
# COMPACT_ATOMS: atom_id res chain seq x y z
N MET A 1 -0.37 4.03 10.35
CA MET A 1 -0.13 4.04 8.90
C MET A 1 -0.76 5.28 8.33
N ILE A 2 -0.05 6.02 7.47
CA ILE A 2 -0.60 7.12 6.66
C ILE A 2 -0.57 6.71 5.18
N VAL A 3 -1.38 7.35 4.32
CA VAL A 3 -1.41 7.01 2.87
C VAL A 3 -0.02 7.16 2.24
N GLY A 4 0.77 8.13 2.73
CA GLY A 4 2.17 8.33 2.35
C GLY A 4 3.04 7.08 2.50
N GLU A 5 2.94 6.40 3.64
CA GLU A 5 3.71 5.19 3.93
C GLU A 5 3.30 4.05 3.01
N VAL A 6 1.99 3.80 2.85
CA VAL A 6 1.49 2.76 1.95
C VAL A 6 1.96 3.02 0.52
N PHE A 7 1.91 4.27 0.07
CA PHE A 7 2.35 4.66 -1.26
C PHE A 7 3.84 4.36 -1.47
N LEU A 8 4.69 4.83 -0.56
CA LEU A 8 6.14 4.64 -0.67
C LEU A 8 6.53 3.17 -0.61
N GLU A 9 5.96 2.41 0.33
CA GLU A 9 6.20 0.97 0.44
C GLU A 9 5.74 0.22 -0.81
N SER A 10 4.55 0.54 -1.34
CA SER A 10 4.02 -0.12 -2.53
C SER A 10 4.85 0.16 -3.78
N VAL A 11 5.29 1.41 -3.98
CA VAL A 11 6.14 1.78 -5.12
C VAL A 11 7.55 1.22 -4.97
N SER A 12 8.09 1.20 -3.76
CA SER A 12 9.44 0.67 -3.48
C SER A 12 9.51 -0.84 -3.70
N THR A 13 8.48 -1.57 -3.27
CA THR A 13 8.47 -3.05 -3.31
C THR A 13 7.78 -3.62 -4.55
N GLY A 14 7.01 -2.81 -5.28
CA GLY A 14 6.13 -3.30 -6.35
C GLY A 14 4.91 -4.07 -5.83
N VAL A 15 4.68 -4.09 -4.52
CA VAL A 15 3.63 -4.89 -3.88
C VAL A 15 2.79 -4.01 -2.96
N ILE A 16 1.47 -4.06 -3.11
CA ILE A 16 0.51 -3.57 -2.11
C ILE A 16 -0.16 -4.77 -1.44
N THR A 17 -0.32 -4.76 -0.13
CA THR A 17 -0.93 -5.88 0.60
C THR A 17 -2.45 -5.75 0.68
N ALA A 18 -3.13 -6.88 0.88
CA ALA A 18 -4.58 -6.87 1.11
C ALA A 18 -4.97 -6.08 2.37
N GLU A 19 -4.13 -6.09 3.41
CA GLU A 19 -4.33 -5.33 4.64
C GLU A 19 -4.23 -3.83 4.41
N GLU A 20 -3.31 -3.38 3.55
CA GLU A 20 -3.18 -1.99 3.16
C GLU A 20 -4.36 -1.51 2.32
N ILE A 21 -4.83 -2.33 1.38
CA ILE A 21 -6.05 -2.04 0.60
C ILE A 21 -7.25 -1.93 1.55
N ALA A 22 -7.41 -2.87 2.48
CA ALA A 22 -8.47 -2.83 3.49
C ALA A 22 -8.37 -1.57 4.37
N TRP A 23 -7.16 -1.19 4.78
CA TRP A 23 -6.94 0.03 5.55
C TRP A 23 -7.29 1.30 4.76
N ILE A 24 -6.85 1.41 3.50
CA ILE A 24 -7.17 2.55 2.61
C ILE A 24 -8.68 2.69 2.48
N THR A 25 -9.37 1.60 2.13
CA THR A 25 -10.83 1.62 1.90
C THR A 25 -11.63 1.90 3.18
N ALA A 26 -11.14 1.49 4.35
CA ALA A 26 -11.76 1.79 5.63
C ALA A 26 -11.55 3.25 6.09
N LYS A 27 -10.49 3.92 5.62
CA LYS A 27 -10.10 5.27 6.05
C LYS A 27 -10.35 6.36 5.01
N GLN A 28 -10.68 6.01 3.76
CA GLN A 28 -10.83 6.95 2.65
C GLN A 28 -11.75 8.14 2.90
N SER A 29 -12.79 8.00 3.74
CA SER A 29 -13.70 9.11 4.09
C SER A 29 -13.08 10.18 4.98
N GLN A 30 -11.88 9.94 5.51
CA GLN A 30 -11.15 10.82 6.42
C GLN A 30 -9.92 11.45 5.75
N PHE A 31 -9.65 11.12 4.49
CA PHE A 31 -8.46 11.57 3.78
C PHE A 31 -8.57 13.06 3.45
N ASP A 32 -7.43 13.75 3.58
CA ASP A 32 -7.27 15.06 2.96
C ASP A 32 -7.08 14.94 1.44
N ARG A 33 -7.04 16.08 0.75
CA ARG A 33 -6.93 16.11 -0.72
C ARG A 33 -5.64 15.47 -1.23
N GLN A 34 -4.54 15.60 -0.48
CA GLN A 34 -3.26 14.99 -0.84
C GLN A 34 -3.33 13.46 -0.68
N GLU A 35 -3.91 12.99 0.41
CA GLU A 35 -4.12 11.57 0.69
C GLU A 35 -5.05 10.92 -0.35
N GLU A 36 -6.15 11.57 -0.72
CA GLU A 36 -7.04 11.12 -1.80
C GLU A 36 -6.29 10.99 -3.13
N ALA A 37 -5.49 12.00 -3.50
CA ALA A 37 -4.72 11.97 -4.75
C ALA A 37 -3.69 10.82 -4.77
N MET A 38 -3.09 10.52 -3.61
CA MET A 38 -2.15 9.40 -3.47
C MET A 38 -2.86 8.04 -3.56
N ALA A 39 -4.00 7.89 -2.90
CA ALA A 39 -4.82 6.67 -2.99
C ALA A 39 -5.30 6.41 -4.43
N LEU A 40 -5.74 7.46 -5.15
CA LEU A 40 -6.10 7.35 -6.56
C LEU A 40 -4.90 6.96 -7.45
N LYS A 41 -3.70 7.50 -7.16
CA LYS A 41 -2.48 7.14 -7.89
C LYS A 41 -2.08 5.69 -7.63
N LEU A 42 -2.23 5.18 -6.39
CA LEU A 42 -2.05 3.77 -6.08
C LEU A 42 -2.97 2.87 -6.91
N GLY A 43 -4.26 3.21 -6.99
CA GLY A 43 -5.22 2.47 -7.81
C GLY A 43 -4.79 2.37 -9.29
N ARG A 44 -4.33 3.49 -9.88
CA ARG A 44 -3.82 3.49 -11.26
C ARG A 44 -2.59 2.61 -11.44
N LEU A 45 -1.63 2.65 -10.51
CA LEU A 45 -0.45 1.79 -10.57
C LEU A 45 -0.81 0.31 -10.49
N LEU A 46 -1.85 -0.02 -9.72
CA LEU A 46 -2.37 -1.39 -9.62
C LEU A 46 -3.03 -1.81 -10.94
N ASP A 47 -3.89 -0.96 -11.51
CA ASP A 47 -4.60 -1.22 -12.77
C ASP A 47 -3.62 -1.36 -13.96
N GLU A 48 -2.54 -0.59 -13.98
CA GLU A 48 -1.46 -0.66 -14.98
C GLU A 48 -0.53 -1.86 -14.77
N GLY A 49 -0.64 -2.56 -13.64
CA GLY A 49 0.21 -3.70 -13.27
C GLY A 49 1.63 -3.31 -12.83
N VAL A 50 1.88 -2.02 -12.57
CA VAL A 50 3.16 -1.51 -12.04
C VAL A 50 3.39 -1.99 -10.61
N ILE A 51 2.32 -2.09 -9.83
CA ILE A 51 2.31 -2.76 -8.52
C ILE A 51 1.31 -3.92 -8.53
N GLN A 52 1.53 -4.92 -7.68
CA GLN A 52 0.72 -6.13 -7.61
C GLN A 52 0.15 -6.34 -6.21
N ILE A 53 -1.00 -7.01 -6.10
CA ILE A 53 -1.51 -7.45 -4.79
C ILE A 53 -0.67 -8.63 -4.32
N GLY A 54 -0.13 -8.57 -3.11
CA GLY A 54 0.72 -9.64 -2.60
C GLY A 54 1.02 -9.58 -1.11
N CYS A 55 2.04 -10.33 -0.71
CA CYS A 55 2.58 -10.35 0.64
C CYS A 55 3.99 -9.78 0.63
N ARG A 56 4.33 -8.95 1.61
CA ARG A 56 5.71 -8.54 1.86
C ARG A 56 6.27 -9.43 2.94
N MET A 57 7.25 -10.26 2.57
CA MET A 57 8.02 -10.98 3.59
C MET A 57 8.94 -9.97 4.28
N LEU A 58 8.64 -9.65 5.54
CA LEU A 58 9.57 -8.92 6.39
C LEU A 58 10.85 -9.77 6.49
N GLY A 59 11.97 -9.24 6.04
CA GLY A 59 13.23 -9.97 5.94
C GLY A 59 13.59 -10.73 7.23
N GLU A 60 13.94 -11.99 7.05
CA GLU A 60 14.57 -12.99 7.93
C GLU A 60 15.15 -12.47 9.27
N HIS A 61 14.31 -12.28 10.29
CA HIS A 61 14.70 -12.45 11.71
C HIS A 61 13.67 -13.28 12.52
N ALA A 62 12.69 -13.91 11.86
CA ALA A 62 11.63 -14.67 12.52
C ALA A 62 11.75 -16.20 12.34
N ALA A 63 12.98 -16.72 12.30
CA ALA A 63 13.23 -18.17 12.31
C ALA A 63 14.59 -18.51 12.95
N SER A 64 14.80 -18.12 14.21
CA SER A 64 15.74 -18.80 15.11
C SER A 64 15.38 -18.50 16.56
N ALA A 65 14.57 -19.38 17.17
CA ALA A 65 14.48 -19.63 18.60
C ALA A 65 13.78 -20.97 18.82
#